data_AF-A0AAU4XKF6-F1
#
_entry.id   AF-A0AAU4XKF6-F1
#
_cell.length_a   1.000
_cell.length_b   1.000
_cell.length_c   1.000
_cell.angle_alpha   90.00
_cell.angle_beta   90.00
_cell.angle_gamma   90.00
#
_symmetry.space_group_name_H-M   'P 1'
#
loop_
_entity.id
_entity.type
_entity.pdbx_description
1 polymer ?
#
loop_
_entity_poly.entity_id
_entity_poly.type
_entity_poly.pdbx_seq_one_letter_code
_entity_poly.pdbx_strand_id
1 'polypeptide(L)'
;MGVGVGVGETYPAVACRELAEQLGVHTPTRFLFKYLCRGVISPYWMGLHEAVLNQPVVPDASEIAWHAWLTPVELRAAMHDTTFVPDARDAFDRHQAENAGPRGP
;
A
#
# COMPACT_ATOMS: atom_id res chain seq x y z
N MET A 1 -0.09 3.82 1.05
CA MET A 1 0.82 4.56 1.95
C MET A 1 2.14 3.82 2.00
N GLY A 2 3.24 4.47 2.36
CA GLY A 2 4.55 3.83 2.42
C GLY A 2 5.42 4.49 3.49
N VAL A 3 6.21 3.67 4.17
CA VAL A 3 7.18 4.13 5.17
C VAL A 3 8.50 3.39 4.98
N GLY A 4 9.59 4.00 5.44
CA GLY A 4 10.88 3.32 5.58
C GLY A 4 10.82 2.25 6.67
N VAL A 5 11.57 1.17 6.46
CA VAL A 5 11.76 0.11 7.47
C VAL A 5 13.03 0.43 8.24
N GLY A 6 12.95 0.47 9.57
CA GLY A 6 14.10 0.67 10.44
C GLY A 6 15.06 -0.53 10.44
N VAL A 7 16.29 -0.31 10.90
CA VAL A 7 17.29 -1.39 11.00
C VAL A 7 16.81 -2.47 11.97
N GLY A 8 16.71 -3.71 11.47
CA GLY A 8 16.25 -4.87 12.26
C GLY A 8 14.74 -5.04 12.32
N GLU A 9 13.96 -4.13 11.72
CA GLU A 9 12.51 -4.29 11.62
C GLU A 9 12.11 -5.19 10.46
N THR A 10 10.97 -5.88 10.62
CA THR A 10 10.38 -6.71 9.56
C THR A 10 9.28 -5.93 8.84
N TYR A 11 9.10 -6.16 7.54
CA TYR A 11 8.04 -5.51 6.76
C TYR A 11 6.64 -5.67 7.37
N PRO A 12 6.20 -6.85 7.86
CA PRO A 12 4.89 -6.97 8.50
C PRO A 12 4.77 -6.15 9.79
N ALA A 13 5.83 -6.11 10.62
CA ALA A 13 5.81 -5.36 11.87
C ALA A 13 5.64 -3.85 11.61
N VAL A 14 6.39 -3.32 10.64
CA VAL A 14 6.28 -1.94 10.21
C VAL A 14 4.89 -1.66 9.62
N ALA A 15 4.40 -2.50 8.73
CA ALA A 15 3.08 -2.31 8.12
C ALA A 15 1.95 -2.28 9.16
N CYS A 16 2.00 -3.15 10.19
CA CYS A 16 1.04 -3.12 11.29
C CYS A 16 1.17 -1.84 12.15
N ARG A 17 2.40 -1.41 12.45
CA ARG A 17 2.66 -0.20 13.25
C ARG A 17 2.13 1.05 12.55
N GLU A 18 2.40 1.21 11.26
CA GLU A 18 1.92 2.37 10.49
C GLU A 18 0.40 2.42 10.36
N LEU A 19 -0.28 1.27 10.21
CA LEU A 19 -1.74 1.24 10.24
C LEU A 19 -2.29 1.76 11.57
N ALA A 20 -1.62 1.44 12.68
CA ALA A 20 -2.01 1.92 13.99
C ALA A 20 -1.72 3.42 14.16
N GLU A 21 -0.53 3.88 13.79
CA GLU A 21 -0.10 5.26 13.97
C GLU A 21 -0.85 6.22 13.04
N GLN A 22 -0.93 5.91 11.75
CA GLN A 22 -1.47 6.83 10.76
C GLN A 22 -2.99 6.72 10.58
N LEU A 23 -3.57 5.53 10.78
CA LEU A 23 -5.00 5.28 10.57
C LEU A 23 -5.77 4.93 11.85
N GLY A 24 -5.10 4.81 12.99
CA GLY A 24 -5.73 4.40 14.25
C GLY A 24 -6.22 2.96 14.26
N VAL A 25 -5.70 2.10 13.38
CA VAL A 25 -6.18 0.72 13.22
C VAL A 25 -5.15 -0.33 13.61
N HIS A 26 -5.54 -1.20 14.56
CA HIS A 26 -4.77 -2.37 14.94
C HIS A 26 -5.32 -3.63 14.25
N THR A 27 -4.74 -4.01 13.12
CA THR A 27 -5.09 -5.24 12.39
C THR A 27 -3.83 -5.91 11.83
N PRO A 28 -3.77 -7.25 11.76
CA PRO A 28 -2.67 -7.92 11.09
C PRO A 28 -2.64 -7.60 9.60
N THR A 29 -1.44 -7.50 9.04
CA THR A 29 -1.24 -7.38 7.60
C THR A 29 -0.82 -8.71 7.00
N ARG A 30 -1.27 -8.96 5.77
CA ARG A 30 -0.85 -10.09 4.95
C ARG A 30 0.17 -9.61 3.93
N PHE A 31 1.38 -10.15 4.00
CA PHE A 31 2.41 -9.91 2.98
C PHE A 31 1.97 -10.53 1.65
N LEU A 32 2.06 -9.77 0.57
CA LEU A 32 1.76 -10.23 -0.78
C LEU A 32 3.04 -10.60 -1.52
N PHE A 33 3.90 -9.62 -1.76
CA PHE A 33 5.17 -9.81 -2.46
C PHE A 33 6.12 -8.66 -2.18
N LYS A 34 7.39 -8.85 -2.55
CA LYS A 34 8.46 -7.86 -2.46
C LYS A 34 9.10 -7.71 -3.82
N TYR A 35 9.38 -6.47 -4.22
CA TYR A 35 10.00 -6.17 -5.51
C TYR A 35 10.91 -4.94 -5.43
N LEU A 36 11.80 -4.82 -6.42
CA LEU A 36 12.64 -3.64 -6.58
C LEU A 36 11.83 -2.54 -7.27
N CYS A 37 11.32 -1.59 -6.48
CA CYS A 37 10.71 -0.39 -7.01
C CYS A 37 11.81 0.54 -7.52
N ARG A 38 11.64 1.11 -8.71
CA ARG A 38 12.63 2.05 -9.27
C ARG A 38 12.64 3.39 -8.53
N GLY A 39 11.51 3.76 -7.94
CA GLY A 39 11.33 5.06 -7.29
C GLY A 39 11.51 6.24 -8.25
N VAL A 40 11.16 7.43 -7.79
CA VAL A 40 11.46 8.67 -8.53
C VAL A 40 12.91 9.12 -8.31
N ILE A 41 13.44 8.92 -7.09
CA ILE A 41 14.78 9.39 -6.70
C ILE A 41 15.83 8.29 -6.87
N SER A 42 15.56 7.10 -6.34
CA SER A 42 16.47 5.96 -6.39
C SER A 42 15.72 4.65 -6.21
N PRO A 43 16.24 3.51 -6.70
CA PRO A 43 15.63 2.22 -6.47
C PRO A 43 15.63 1.83 -5.00
N TYR A 44 14.56 1.17 -4.55
CA TYR A 44 14.45 0.63 -3.21
C TYR A 44 13.58 -0.63 -3.18
N TRP A 45 13.76 -1.44 -2.15
CA TRP A 45 12.98 -2.65 -1.95
C TRP A 45 11.63 -2.34 -1.29
N MET A 46 10.55 -2.53 -2.04
CA MET A 46 9.19 -2.34 -1.53
C MET A 46 8.55 -3.70 -1.21
N GLY A 47 7.96 -3.82 -0.02
CA GLY A 47 7.10 -4.93 0.37
C GLY A 47 5.64 -4.49 0.30
N LEU A 48 4.81 -5.18 -0.47
CA LEU A 48 3.38 -4.90 -0.55
C LEU A 48 2.61 -5.76 0.45
N HIS A 49 1.71 -5.13 1.19
CA HIS A 49 0.89 -5.75 2.22
C HIS A 49 -0.58 -5.41 2.00
N GLU A 50 -1.45 -6.34 2.36
CA GLU A 50 -2.90 -6.15 2.41
C GLU A 50 -3.41 -6.21 3.85
N ALA A 51 -4.43 -5.43 4.16
CA ALA A 51 -5.14 -5.49 5.43
C ALA A 51 -6.65 -5.35 5.19
N VAL A 52 -7.43 -6.10 5.96
CA VAL A 52 -8.89 -5.94 6.01
C VAL A 52 -9.24 -5.15 7.25
N LEU A 53 -9.98 -4.06 7.06
CA LEU A 53 -10.36 -3.13 8.12
C LEU A 53 -11.84 -3.34 8.43
N ASN A 54 -12.14 -3.85 9.63
CA ASN A 54 -13.51 -4.08 10.12
C ASN A 54 -13.96 -3.01 11.13
N GLN A 55 -13.11 -2.00 11.36
CA GLN A 55 -13.35 -0.88 12.27
C GLN A 55 -13.20 0.44 11.50
N PRO A 56 -13.84 1.53 11.97
CA PRO A 56 -13.60 2.86 11.45
C PRO A 56 -12.11 3.23 11.51
N VAL A 57 -11.66 4.00 10.51
CA VAL A 57 -10.32 4.62 10.53
C VAL A 57 -10.40 5.97 11.22
N VAL A 58 -9.37 6.32 11.98
CA VAL A 58 -9.16 7.64 12.59
C VAL A 58 -7.80 8.14 12.12
N PRO A 59 -7.73 8.77 10.93
CA PRO A 59 -6.47 9.22 10.37
C PRO A 59 -5.81 10.30 11.23
N ASP A 60 -4.50 10.23 11.38
CA ASP A 60 -3.72 11.36 11.90
C ASP A 60 -3.70 12.48 10.85
N ALA A 61 -4.26 13.64 11.21
CA ALA A 61 -4.35 14.79 10.32
C ALA A 61 -2.99 15.42 9.97
N SER A 62 -1.92 15.12 10.74
CA SER A 62 -0.56 15.57 10.43
C SER A 62 0.08 14.78 9.28
N GLU A 63 -0.36 13.54 9.07
CA GLU A 63 0.16 12.62 8.04
C GLU A 63 -0.82 12.49 6.86
N ILE A 64 -2.13 12.52 7.12
CA ILE A 64 -3.18 12.22 6.15
C ILE A 64 -4.15 13.40 6.04
N ALA A 65 -3.98 14.19 4.97
CA ALA A 65 -4.84 15.32 4.68
C ALA A 65 -6.28 14.91 4.26
N TRP A 66 -6.44 13.74 3.64
CA TRP A 66 -7.74 13.20 3.24
C TRP A 66 -7.68 11.69 3.01
N HIS A 67 -8.82 11.02 3.16
CA HIS A 67 -8.99 9.61 2.80
C HIS A 67 -10.41 9.35 2.27
N ALA A 68 -10.59 8.28 1.49
CA ALA A 68 -11.89 7.86 0.98
C ALA A 68 -11.93 6.34 0.82
N TRP A 69 -13.12 5.76 0.94
CA TRP A 69 -13.37 4.37 0.54
C TRP A 69 -13.79 4.34 -0.92
N LEU A 70 -13.07 3.56 -1.72
CA LEU A 70 -13.33 3.43 -3.16
C LEU A 70 -13.74 1.99 -3.48
N THR A 71 -14.70 1.85 -4.37
CA THR A 71 -14.99 0.56 -5.03
C THR A 71 -13.81 0.15 -5.91
N PRO A 72 -13.71 -1.13 -6.32
CA PRO A 72 -12.67 -1.56 -7.26
C PRO A 72 -12.66 -0.80 -8.59
N VAL A 73 -13.82 -0.32 -9.05
CA VAL A 73 -13.95 0.48 -10.29
C VAL A 73 -13.39 1.88 -10.08
N GLU A 74 -13.79 2.54 -9.00
CA GLU A 74 -13.30 3.88 -8.65
C GLU A 74 -11.79 3.87 -8.38
N LEU A 75 -11.28 2.83 -7.69
CA LEU A 75 -9.85 2.69 -7.45
C LEU A 75 -9.07 2.56 -8.77
N ARG A 76 -9.54 1.73 -9.72
CA ARG A 76 -8.92 1.64 -11.05
C ARG A 76 -8.90 2.99 -11.76
N ALA A 77 -10.01 3.72 -11.73
CA ALA A 77 -10.09 5.05 -12.32
C ALA A 77 -9.12 6.03 -11.64
N ALA A 78 -9.04 6.00 -10.31
CA ALA A 78 -8.15 6.85 -9.51
C ALA A 78 -6.67 6.58 -9.80
N MET A 79 -6.28 5.33 -10.05
CA MET A 79 -4.89 4.99 -10.40
C MET A 79 -4.46 5.49 -11.79
N HIS A 80 -5.39 5.96 -12.64
CA HIS A 80 -5.05 6.67 -13.87
C HIS A 80 -4.76 8.17 -13.65
N ASP A 81 -5.03 8.70 -12.46
CA ASP A 81 -4.74 10.08 -12.10
C ASP A 81 -3.26 10.27 -11.71
N THR A 82 -2.69 11.42 -12.10
CA THR A 82 -1.33 11.83 -11.73
C THR A 82 -1.21 12.34 -10.30
N THR A 83 -2.33 12.58 -9.60
CA THR A 83 -2.36 12.97 -8.19
C THR A 83 -1.77 11.91 -7.25
N PHE A 84 -1.80 10.63 -7.64
CA PHE A 84 -1.13 9.57 -6.89
C PHE A 84 0.37 9.55 -7.17
N VAL A 85 1.16 9.15 -6.17
CA VAL A 85 2.60 8.99 -6.38
C VAL A 85 2.88 7.84 -7.37
N PRO A 86 3.90 7.95 -8.24
CA PRO A 86 4.21 6.93 -9.24
C PRO A 86 4.36 5.52 -8.65
N ASP A 87 4.96 5.43 -7.47
CA ASP A 87 5.23 4.16 -6.80
C ASP A 87 3.94 3.45 -6.38
N ALA A 88 2.88 4.20 -6.04
CA ALA A 88 1.57 3.62 -5.73
C ALA A 88 0.89 3.02 -6.97
N ARG A 89 1.04 3.68 -8.13
CA ARG A 89 0.54 3.15 -9.41
C ARG A 89 1.29 1.89 -9.83
N ASP A 90 2.62 1.88 -9.74
CA ASP A 90 3.43 0.69 -10.04
C ASP A 90 3.09 -0.48 -9.11
N ALA A 91 2.89 -0.23 -7.81
CA ALA A 91 2.43 -1.24 -6.86
C ALA A 91 1.04 -1.79 -7.24
N PHE A 92 0.11 -0.91 -7.65
CA PHE A 92 -1.22 -1.30 -8.09
C PHE A 92 -1.19 -2.17 -9.36
N ASP A 93 -0.45 -1.75 -10.39
CA ASP A 93 -0.34 -2.49 -11.65
C ASP A 93 0.24 -3.89 -11.44
N ARG A 94 1.25 -4.00 -10.57
CA ARG A 94 1.82 -5.30 -10.17
C ARG A 94 0.82 -6.16 -9.43
N HIS A 95 0.10 -5.60 -8.47
CA HIS A 95 -0.94 -6.33 -7.73
C HIS A 95 -2.03 -6.85 -8.66
N GLN A 96 -2.45 -6.07 -9.66
CA GLN A 96 -3.40 -6.53 -10.69
C GLN A 96 -2.82 -7.68 -11.52
N ALA A 97 -1.55 -7.59 -11.92
CA ALA A 97 -0.88 -8.64 -12.69
C ALA A 97 -0.77 -9.96 -11.91
N GLU A 98 -0.42 -9.90 -10.62
CA GLU A 98 -0.33 -11.07 -9.74
C GLU A 98 -1.72 -11.71 -9.51
N ASN A 99 -2.75 -10.88 -9.31
CA ASN A 99 -4.13 -11.37 -9.10
C ASN A 99 -4.78 -11.91 -10.38
N ALA A 100 -4.34 -11.46 -11.55
CA ALA A 100 -4.82 -12.00 -12.82
C ALA A 100 -4.33 -13.44 -13.08
N GLY A 101 -3.31 -13.90 -12.34
CA GLY A 101 -2.65 -15.19 -12.55
C GLY A 101 -2.03 -15.33 -13.95
N PRO A 102 -1.26 -16.39 -14.22
CA PRO A 102 -0.94 -16.71 -15.61
C PRO A 102 -2.25 -16.96 -16.33
N ARG A 103 -2.53 -16.19 -17.39
CA ARG A 103 -3.48 -16.64 -18.42
C ARG A 103 -2.92 -17.97 -18.91
N GLY A 104 -3.51 -19.08 -18.46
CA GLY A 104 -3.19 -20.42 -18.95
C GLY A 104 -3.36 -20.45 -20.49
N PRO A 105 -2.63 -21.35 -21.17
CA PRO A 105 -2.61 -21.43 -22.63
C PRO A 105 -4.00 -21.60 -23.25
#